data_AF-A0A8T6TIA0-F1
#
_entry.id   AF-A0A8T6TIA0-F1
#
_cell.length_a   1.000
_cell.length_b   1.000
_cell.length_c   1.000
_cell.angle_alpha   90.00
_cell.angle_beta   90.00
_cell.angle_gamma   90.00
#
_symmetry.space_group_name_H-M   'P 1'
#
loop_
_entity.id
_entity.type
_entity.pdbx_description
1 polymer ?
#
loop_
_entity_poly.entity_id
_entity_poly.type
_entity_poly.pdbx_seq_one_letter_code
_entity_poly.pdbx_strand_id
1 'polypeptide(L)' 'MGVTERRLREREARVELILSSALRVFTARGLREATMEEIAEEAELGKGTIYYYFS' A
#
# COMPACT_ATOMS: atom_id res chain seq x y z
N MET A 1 13.90 19.90 -12.02
CA MET A 1 13.21 18.87 -11.20
C MET A 1 12.25 19.57 -10.25
N GLY A 2 10.98 19.68 -10.66
CA GLY A 2 9.99 20.49 -9.96
C GLY A 2 9.38 19.77 -8.76
N VAL A 3 8.78 20.53 -7.83
CA VAL A 3 8.04 20.01 -6.67
C VAL A 3 6.99 18.97 -7.07
N THR A 4 6.35 19.13 -8.23
CA THR A 4 5.36 18.20 -8.78
C THR A 4 5.94 16.83 -9.13
N GLU A 5 7.11 16.79 -9.77
CA GLU A 5 7.79 15.56 -10.17
C GLU A 5 8.29 14.75 -8.97
N ARG A 6 8.73 15.44 -7.91
CA ARG A 6 9.07 14.81 -6.64
C ARG A 6 7.84 14.17 -5.98
N ARG A 7 6.73 14.90 -5.89
CA ARG A 7 5.47 14.40 -5.30
C ARG A 7 4.91 13.19 -6.06
N LEU A 8 5.02 13.20 -7.38
CA LEU A 8 4.59 12.06 -8.21
C LEU A 8 5.40 10.80 -7.87
N ARG A 9 6.73 10.92 -7.84
CA ARG A 9 7.61 9.78 -7.49
C ARG A 9 7.36 9.25 -6.08
N GLU A 10 7.15 10.13 -5.11
CA GLU A 10 6.81 9.73 -3.74
C GLU A 10 5.46 9.00 -3.67
N ARG A 11 4.49 9.41 -4.51
CA ARG A 11 3.19 8.74 -4.62
C ARG A 11 3.32 7.37 -5.27
N GLU A 12 4.07 7.25 -6.37
CA GLU A 12 4.32 5.98 -7.07
C GLU A 12 5.03 4.98 -6.16
N ALA A 13 6.10 5.40 -5.48
CA ALA A 13 6.80 4.55 -4.53
C ALA A 13 5.89 4.08 -3.38
N ARG A 14 4.96 4.93 -2.93
CA ARG A 14 3.97 4.53 -1.91
C ARG A 14 2.98 3.50 -2.45
N VAL A 15 2.52 3.66 -3.69
CA VAL A 15 1.63 2.70 -4.35
C VAL A 15 2.31 1.35 -4.49
N GLU A 16 3.57 1.31 -4.95
CA GLU A 16 4.35 0.08 -5.09
C GLU A 16 4.54 -0.63 -3.74
N LEU A 17 4.84 0.12 -2.68
CA LEU A 17 4.94 -0.42 -1.33
C LEU A 17 3.65 -1.15 -0.94
N ILE A 18 2.50 -0.47 -1.05
CA ILE A 18 1.19 -1.03 -0.68
C ILE A 18 0.88 -2.28 -1.50
N LEU A 19 1.12 -2.27 -2.81
CA LEU A 19 0.88 -3.42 -3.69
C LEU A 19 1.78 -4.61 -3.33
N SER A 20 3.06 -4.36 -3.03
CA SER A 20 3.99 -5.41 -2.65
C SER A 20 3.61 -6.06 -1.32
N SER A 21 3.19 -5.26 -0.34
CA SER A 21 2.70 -5.74 0.96
C SER A 21 1.40 -6.52 0.80
N ALA A 22 0.46 -6.01 0.01
CA ALA A 22 -0.78 -6.70 -0.29
C ALA A 22 -0.54 -8.08 -0.93
N LEU A 23 0.38 -8.16 -1.89
CA LEU A 23 0.75 -9.43 -2.52
C LEU A 23 1.30 -10.45 -1.51
N ARG A 24 2.14 -10.01 -0.57
CA ARG A 24 2.69 -10.88 0.49
C ARG A 24 1.58 -11.40 1.39
N VAL A 25 0.67 -10.53 1.86
CA VAL A 25 -0.47 -10.93 2.70
C VAL A 25 -1.40 -11.88 1.95
N PHE A 26 -1.75 -11.57 0.69
CA PHE A 26 -2.60 -12.43 -0.13
C PHE A 26 -1.97 -13.80 -0.40
N THR A 27 -0.64 -13.86 -0.59
CA THR A 27 0.06 -15.13 -0.81
C THR A 27 0.12 -15.97 0.47
N ALA A 28 0.25 -15.33 1.64
CA ALA A 28 0.34 -16.03 2.91
C ALA A 28 -1.02 -16.53 3.44
N ARG A 29 -2.10 -15.75 3.25
CA ARG A 29 -3.43 -16.02 3.84
C ARG A 29 -4.51 -16.39 2.82
N GLY A 30 -4.27 -16.14 1.54
CA GLY A 30 -5.29 -16.19 0.51
C GLY A 30 -6.19 -14.96 0.49
N LEU A 31 -6.85 -14.73 -0.64
CA LEU A 31 -7.66 -13.53 -0.91
C LEU A 31 -8.83 -13.30 0.05
N ARG A 32 -9.43 -14.38 0.59
CA ARG A 32 -10.62 -14.27 1.45
C ARG A 32 -10.31 -13.95 2.90
N GLU A 33 -9.17 -14.42 3.39
CA GLU A 33 -8.79 -14.25 4.81
C GLU A 33 -7.92 -13.02 5.02
N ALA A 34 -7.21 -12.57 3.97
CA ALA A 34 -6.42 -11.34 4.02
C ALA A 34 -7.30 -10.11 4.33
N THR A 35 -6.87 -9.32 5.31
CA THR A 35 -7.57 -8.09 5.70
C THR A 35 -6.78 -6.84 5.37
N MET A 36 -7.49 -5.71 5.22
CA MET A 36 -6.84 -4.40 5.04
C MET A 36 -6.01 -3.97 6.26
N GLU A 37 -6.32 -4.51 7.45
CA GLU A 37 -5.52 -4.30 8.67
C GLU A 37 -4.12 -4.91 8.48
N GLU A 38 -4.07 -6.16 8.03
CA GLU A 38 -2.82 -6.90 7.85
C GLU A 38 -1.96 -6.31 6.73
N ILE A 39 -2.59 -5.82 5.65
CA ILE A 39 -1.87 -5.12 4.58
C ILE A 39 -1.28 -3.79 5.11
N ALA A 40 -2.01 -3.09 5.98
CA ALA A 40 -1.55 -1.86 6.59
C ALA A 40 -0.36 -2.11 7.53
N GLU A 41 -0.44 -3.15 8.37
CA GLU A 41 0.66 -3.59 9.23
C GLU A 41 1.88 -4.00 8.40
N GLU A 42 1.71 -4.83 7.35
CA GLU A 42 2.78 -5.29 6.47
C GLU A 42 3.41 -4.16 5.62
N ALA A 43 2.70 -3.06 5.40
CA ALA A 43 3.21 -1.87 4.72
C ALA A 43 3.79 -0.82 5.67
N GLU A 44 3.68 -1.03 7.00
CA GLU A 44 3.98 -0.03 8.03
C GLU A 44 3.20 1.29 7.81
N LEU A 45 1.93 1.17 7.41
CA LEU A 45 1.05 2.30 7.14
C LEU A 45 -0.21 2.23 8.02
N GLY A 46 -0.86 3.38 8.19
CA GLY A 46 -2.21 3.39 8.75
C GLY A 46 -3.22 2.88 7.72
N LYS A 47 -4.24 2.13 8.17
CA LYS A 47 -5.35 1.63 7.34
C LYS A 47 -6.03 2.73 6.51
N GLY A 48 -6.20 3.93 7.09
CA GLY A 48 -6.73 5.10 6.39
C GLY A 48 -5.84 5.57 5.23
N THR A 49 -4.52 5.34 5.29
CA THR A 49 -3.60 5.62 4.18
C THR A 49 -3.88 4.68 3.02
N ILE A 50 -4.05 3.38 3.27
CA ILE A 50 -4.39 2.43 2.20
C ILE A 50 -5.69 2.85 1.52
N TYR A 51 -6.74 3.17 2.28
CA TYR A 51 -7.99 3.68 1.72
C TYR A 51 -7.81 4.99 0.96
N TYR A 52 -6.96 5.91 1.42
CA TYR A 52 -6.68 7.14 0.68
C TYR A 52 -6.06 6.89 -0.71
N TYR A 53 -5.24 5.85 -0.86
CA TYR A 53 -4.57 5.56 -2.14
C TYR A 53 -5.43 4.74 -3.11
N PHE A 54 -6.34 3.89 -2.60
CA PHE A 54 -7.08 2.91 -3.39
C PHE A 54 -8.62 3.00 -3.27
N SER A 55 -9.15 4.06 -2.65
CA SER A 55 -10.59 4.37 -2.67
C SER A 55 -11.06 4.89 -4.02
#